data_AF-A0A4V6LYH5-F1
#
_entry.id   AF-A0A4V6LYH5-F1
#
_cell.length_a   1.000
_cell.length_b   1.000
_cell.length_c   1.000
_cell.angle_alpha   90.00
_cell.angle_beta   90.00
_cell.angle_gamma   90.00
#
_symmetry.space_group_name_H-M   'P 1'
#
loop_
_entity.id
_entity.type
_entity.pdbx_description
1 polymer ?
#
loop_
_entity_poly.entity_id
_entity_poly.type
_entity_poly.pdbx_seq_one_letter_code
_entity_poly.pdbx_strand_id
1 'polypeptide(L)'
;MTKLKGKKLLLAIFALVAVVTAFVAVQSSHKEKKVEADSFAVGPTQAFINEIAGTASQIASERDLYASVMIAQAILESSNGQSGLSQAPYYNFFGIKGAYNGGSVTMKTWEDDGKGNPYEIDQPFRAYPSIADSLNDYANLLSSPLYSGARRSNTLSYQDATAALTGLYATDTSYNAKLNSIIQTYGLTAYDVVAQAPSSQATPTATVDTNNLVWNHFRGSYTDSETLRIDQAWAALKYNR
;
A
#
# COMPACT_ATOMS: atom_id res chain seq x y z
N MET A 1 -83.03 -17.36 56.65
CA MET A 1 -82.45 -17.46 55.29
C MET A 1 -81.98 -16.08 54.84
N THR A 2 -80.89 -16.04 54.06
CA THR A 2 -80.30 -14.92 53.30
C THR A 2 -79.52 -13.78 54.00
N LYS A 3 -78.21 -13.81 53.72
CA LYS A 3 -77.24 -12.73 53.35
C LYS A 3 -77.01 -11.55 54.32
N LEU A 4 -75.72 -11.28 54.63
CA LEU A 4 -74.93 -10.25 53.92
C LEU A 4 -73.44 -10.22 54.35
N LYS A 5 -72.59 -10.27 53.31
CA LYS A 5 -71.32 -9.55 53.07
C LYS A 5 -70.24 -9.48 54.18
N GLY A 6 -69.14 -10.18 53.92
CA GLY A 6 -67.87 -10.00 54.62
C GLY A 6 -67.24 -8.62 54.36
N LYS A 7 -66.80 -7.98 55.45
CA LYS A 7 -65.86 -6.86 55.43
C LYS A 7 -64.45 -7.43 55.49
N LYS A 8 -63.61 -7.16 54.47
CA LYS A 8 -62.17 -7.40 54.55
C LYS A 8 -61.55 -6.32 55.45
N LEU A 9 -60.82 -6.81 56.45
CA LEU A 9 -60.05 -6.07 57.43
C LEU A 9 -58.79 -5.47 56.79
N LEU A 10 -58.47 -4.24 57.21
CA LEU A 10 -57.21 -3.54 56.99
C LEU A 10 -56.00 -4.33 57.53
N LEU A 11 -54.85 -4.17 56.88
CA LEU A 11 -53.59 -3.64 57.46
C LEU A 11 -52.48 -3.93 56.43
N ALA A 12 -51.81 -2.90 55.92
CA ALA A 12 -50.42 -2.59 56.31
C ALA A 12 -49.41 -3.28 55.36
N ILE A 13 -48.25 -2.73 54.97
CA ILE A 13 -47.49 -1.53 55.31
C ILE A 13 -46.29 -1.57 54.33
N PHE A 14 -45.90 -0.41 53.78
CA PHE A 14 -44.53 -0.06 53.42
C PHE A 14 -43.71 -0.96 52.46
N ALA A 15 -44.06 -0.97 51.17
CA ALA A 15 -43.09 -1.39 50.13
C ALA A 15 -43.26 -0.70 48.76
N LEU A 16 -43.94 0.45 48.67
CA LEU A 16 -44.23 1.06 47.36
C LEU A 16 -43.55 2.40 47.08
N VAL A 17 -42.93 3.07 48.06
CA VAL A 17 -42.29 4.38 47.83
C VAL A 17 -40.81 4.27 47.42
N ALA A 18 -40.14 3.15 47.72
CA ALA A 18 -38.74 2.94 47.34
C ALA A 18 -38.53 2.53 45.87
N VAL A 19 -39.57 2.08 45.16
CA VAL A 19 -39.43 1.57 43.78
C VAL A 19 -39.57 2.71 42.75
N VAL A 20 -40.27 3.80 43.08
CA VAL A 20 -40.53 4.88 42.11
C VAL A 20 -39.33 5.81 41.93
N THR A 21 -38.51 6.03 42.96
CA THR A 21 -37.29 6.87 42.83
C THR A 21 -36.16 6.18 42.07
N ALA A 22 -36.13 4.84 42.05
CA ALA A 22 -35.16 4.08 41.26
C ALA A 22 -35.50 4.03 39.76
N PHE A 23 -36.77 4.19 39.38
CA PHE A 23 -37.18 4.07 37.96
C PHE A 23 -36.82 5.31 37.11
N VAL A 24 -36.74 6.50 37.72
CA VAL A 24 -36.37 7.73 36.99
C VAL A 24 -34.85 7.84 36.76
N ALA A 25 -34.02 7.22 37.61
CA ALA A 25 -32.56 7.24 37.46
C ALA A 25 -32.02 6.27 36.39
N VAL A 26 -32.84 5.34 35.90
CA VAL A 26 -32.42 4.30 34.92
C VAL A 26 -32.62 4.74 33.46
N GLN A 27 -33.17 5.94 33.19
CA GLN A 27 -33.44 6.40 31.82
C GLN A 27 -32.44 7.40 31.22
N SER A 28 -31.26 7.63 31.82
CA SER A 28 -30.29 8.60 31.28
C SER A 28 -28.98 8.01 30.76
N SER A 29 -28.98 6.77 30.28
CA SER A 29 -27.80 6.17 29.64
C SER A 29 -28.09 5.57 28.27
N HIS A 30 -28.81 6.31 27.43
CA HIS A 30 -28.68 6.16 25.98
C HIS A 30 -27.96 7.39 25.44
N LYS A 31 -26.63 7.38 25.60
CA LYS A 31 -25.76 8.18 24.74
C LYS A 31 -25.90 7.57 23.35
N GLU A 32 -26.66 8.22 22.46
CA GLU A 32 -26.58 7.93 21.03
C GLU A 32 -25.12 8.14 20.62
N LYS A 33 -24.39 7.04 20.46
CA LYS A 33 -23.12 7.08 19.74
C LYS A 33 -23.49 7.39 18.30
N LYS A 34 -23.30 8.65 17.90
CA LYS A 34 -23.09 9.02 16.51
C LYS A 34 -22.01 8.07 15.99
N VAL A 35 -22.37 7.15 15.10
CA VAL A 35 -21.39 6.36 14.37
C VAL A 35 -20.81 7.33 13.36
N GLU A 36 -19.81 8.08 13.81
CA GLU A 36 -18.89 8.76 12.92
C GLU A 36 -18.26 7.66 12.08
N ALA A 37 -18.34 7.79 10.76
CA ALA A 37 -17.67 6.87 9.85
C ALA A 37 -16.20 6.89 10.22
N ASP A 38 -15.74 5.83 10.88
CA ASP A 38 -14.36 5.65 11.26
C ASP A 38 -13.60 5.60 9.94
N SER A 39 -12.97 6.72 9.59
CA SER A 39 -12.07 6.77 8.46
C SER A 39 -10.99 5.76 8.79
N PHE A 40 -11.04 4.57 8.17
CA PHE A 40 -9.98 3.59 8.29
C PHE A 40 -8.70 4.29 7.88
N ALA A 41 -7.91 4.72 8.86
CA ALA A 41 -6.63 5.33 8.60
C ALA A 41 -5.77 4.26 7.93
N VAL A 42 -5.55 4.43 6.63
CA VAL A 42 -4.69 3.56 5.86
C VAL A 42 -3.31 3.64 6.51
N GLY A 43 -2.83 2.51 7.05
CA GLY A 43 -1.52 2.46 7.69
C GLY A 43 -0.39 2.89 6.74
N PRO A 44 0.76 3.36 7.25
CA PRO A 44 1.82 3.95 6.42
C PRO A 44 2.29 3.03 5.29
N THR A 45 2.38 1.72 5.54
CA THR A 45 2.74 0.74 4.50
C THR A 45 1.70 0.65 3.40
N GLN A 46 0.41 0.62 3.75
CA GLN A 46 -0.65 0.55 2.75
C GLN A 46 -0.75 1.86 1.96
N ALA A 47 -0.48 3.01 2.58
CA ALA A 47 -0.40 4.29 1.88
C ALA A 47 0.74 4.28 0.86
N PHE A 48 1.92 3.79 1.25
CA PHE A 48 3.07 3.63 0.35
C PHE A 48 2.79 2.63 -0.79
N ILE A 49 2.14 1.50 -0.51
CA ILE A 49 1.70 0.56 -1.54
C ILE A 49 0.79 1.27 -2.55
N ASN A 50 -0.22 2.01 -2.08
CA ASN A 50 -1.15 2.71 -2.95
C ASN A 50 -0.44 3.76 -3.84
N GLU A 51 0.64 4.37 -3.34
CA GLU A 51 1.45 5.34 -4.08
C GLU A 51 2.25 4.70 -5.22
N ILE A 52 2.86 3.52 -5.00
CA ILE A 52 3.78 2.93 -5.98
C ILE A 52 3.17 1.81 -6.84
N ALA A 53 2.09 1.16 -6.39
CA ALA A 53 1.65 -0.12 -6.95
C ALA A 53 1.22 -0.03 -8.42
N GLY A 54 0.55 1.05 -8.83
CA GLY A 54 0.15 1.25 -10.22
C GLY A 54 1.36 1.33 -11.16
N THR A 55 2.32 2.18 -10.82
CA THR A 55 3.56 2.35 -11.58
C THR A 55 4.41 1.07 -11.57
N ALA A 56 4.52 0.41 -10.41
CA ALA A 56 5.25 -0.85 -10.27
C ALA A 56 4.62 -1.98 -11.11
N SER A 57 3.28 -2.08 -11.15
CA SER A 57 2.57 -3.07 -11.96
C SER A 57 2.86 -2.91 -13.45
N GLN A 58 2.78 -1.68 -13.95
CA GLN A 58 3.09 -1.37 -15.35
C GLN A 58 4.54 -1.73 -15.69
N ILE A 59 5.50 -1.18 -14.94
CA ILE A 59 6.94 -1.40 -15.19
C ILE A 59 7.28 -2.88 -15.10
N ALA A 60 6.83 -3.58 -14.04
CA ALA A 60 7.17 -4.97 -13.86
C ALA A 60 6.63 -5.84 -15.01
N SER A 61 5.41 -5.57 -15.49
CA SER A 61 4.86 -6.28 -16.65
C SER A 61 5.66 -6.04 -17.93
N GLU A 62 6.09 -4.80 -18.20
CA GLU A 62 6.88 -4.47 -19.38
C GLU A 62 8.30 -5.06 -19.33
N ARG A 63 8.77 -5.39 -18.12
CA ARG A 63 10.17 -5.78 -17.85
C ARG A 63 10.36 -7.23 -17.43
N ASP A 64 9.33 -8.08 -17.58
CA ASP A 64 9.37 -9.51 -17.24
C ASP A 64 9.68 -9.76 -15.75
N LEU A 65 9.09 -8.95 -14.88
CA LEU A 65 9.25 -9.00 -13.42
C LEU A 65 7.88 -9.10 -12.72
N TYR A 66 7.90 -9.56 -11.46
CA TYR A 66 6.74 -9.52 -10.58
C TYR A 66 6.63 -8.15 -9.91
N ALA A 67 5.48 -7.50 -10.05
CA ALA A 67 5.17 -6.26 -9.35
C ALA A 67 5.12 -6.49 -7.84
N SER A 68 4.62 -7.66 -7.42
CA SER A 68 4.58 -8.08 -6.02
C SER A 68 5.97 -8.08 -5.38
N VAL A 69 6.97 -8.60 -6.09
CA VAL A 69 8.38 -8.63 -5.64
C VAL A 69 8.97 -7.22 -5.62
N MET A 70 8.74 -6.41 -6.66
CA MET A 70 9.20 -5.03 -6.72
C MET A 70 8.66 -4.19 -5.54
N ILE A 71 7.36 -4.26 -5.29
CA ILE A 71 6.70 -3.54 -4.19
C ILE A 71 7.22 -4.05 -2.84
N ALA A 72 7.37 -5.37 -2.67
CA ALA A 72 7.88 -5.94 -1.42
C ALA A 72 9.32 -5.53 -1.11
N GLN A 73 10.20 -5.51 -2.12
CA GLN A 73 11.55 -4.98 -1.96
C GLN A 73 11.52 -3.49 -1.65
N ALA A 74 10.74 -2.70 -2.38
CA ALA A 74 10.60 -1.27 -2.07
C ALA A 74 10.16 -1.06 -0.61
N ILE A 75 9.16 -1.80 -0.12
CA ILE A 75 8.72 -1.73 1.29
C ILE A 75 9.87 -2.04 2.25
N LEU A 76 10.57 -3.15 2.03
CA LEU A 76 11.62 -3.64 2.93
C LEU A 76 12.81 -2.68 2.96
N GLU A 77 13.32 -2.29 1.79
CA GLU A 77 14.55 -1.50 1.65
C GLU A 77 14.36 -0.02 2.04
N SER A 78 13.14 0.51 1.94
CA SER A 78 12.85 1.92 2.21
C SER A 78 12.18 2.19 3.55
N SER A 79 11.98 1.16 4.39
CA SER A 79 11.17 1.27 5.61
C SER A 79 9.75 1.78 5.32
N ASN A 80 9.05 1.17 4.36
CA ASN A 80 7.72 1.59 3.89
C ASN A 80 7.71 3.01 3.27
N GLY A 81 8.77 3.36 2.55
CA GLY A 81 8.99 4.67 1.96
C GLY A 81 9.40 5.75 2.95
N GLN A 82 9.67 5.43 4.21
CA GLN A 82 9.92 6.43 5.26
C GLN A 82 11.40 6.73 5.50
N SER A 83 12.32 6.00 4.87
CA SER A 83 13.76 6.28 5.02
C SER A 83 14.09 7.64 4.39
N GLY A 84 15.05 8.36 4.98
CA GLY A 84 15.50 9.65 4.45
C GLY A 84 16.00 9.57 3.00
N LEU A 85 16.55 8.42 2.59
CA LEU A 85 17.00 8.14 1.22
C LEU A 85 15.83 7.92 0.23
N SER A 86 14.70 7.41 0.73
CA SER A 86 13.51 7.14 -0.09
C SER A 86 12.54 8.32 -0.20
N GLN A 87 12.64 9.28 0.70
CA GLN A 87 11.85 10.50 0.69
C GLN A 87 12.39 11.52 -0.32
N ALA A 88 11.56 12.53 -0.62
CA ALA A 88 12.01 13.68 -1.38
C ALA A 88 13.22 14.34 -0.66
N PRO A 89 14.25 14.78 -1.40
CA PRO A 89 14.30 14.89 -2.85
C PRO A 89 14.96 13.70 -3.58
N TYR A 90 15.18 12.56 -2.92
CA TYR A 90 16.05 11.49 -3.45
C TYR A 90 15.30 10.30 -4.06
N TYR A 91 14.12 9.96 -3.52
CA TYR A 91 13.23 8.92 -4.05
C TYR A 91 13.87 7.53 -4.25
N ASN A 92 14.95 7.19 -3.54
CA ASN A 92 15.65 5.92 -3.73
C ASN A 92 15.11 4.86 -2.77
N PHE A 93 14.15 4.05 -3.28
CA PHE A 93 13.44 3.04 -2.50
C PHE A 93 14.23 1.75 -2.30
N PHE A 94 15.31 1.55 -3.05
CA PHE A 94 15.98 0.26 -3.18
C PHE A 94 17.43 0.28 -2.69
N GLY A 95 17.89 1.41 -2.13
CA GLY A 95 19.26 1.56 -1.63
C GLY A 95 20.33 1.46 -2.71
N ILE A 96 20.02 1.78 -3.97
CA ILE A 96 20.97 1.60 -5.07
C ILE A 96 22.09 2.64 -4.95
N LYS A 97 23.33 2.16 -4.85
CA LYS A 97 24.55 2.98 -4.74
C LYS A 97 24.92 3.66 -6.07
N GLY A 98 25.64 4.78 -5.99
CA GLY A 98 26.21 5.51 -7.12
C GLY A 98 25.45 6.79 -7.48
N ALA A 99 25.32 7.07 -8.77
CA ALA A 99 24.63 8.24 -9.31
C ALA A 99 23.65 7.85 -10.43
N TYR A 100 22.53 8.55 -10.54
CA TYR A 100 21.55 8.42 -11.61
C TYR A 100 21.47 9.72 -12.39
N ASN A 101 21.92 9.73 -13.65
CA ASN A 101 21.99 10.95 -14.49
C ASN A 101 22.67 12.15 -13.78
N GLY A 102 23.71 11.86 -12.98
CA GLY A 102 24.43 12.85 -12.18
C GLY A 102 23.81 13.14 -10.79
N GLY A 103 22.59 12.69 -10.51
CA GLY A 103 21.95 12.78 -9.20
C GLY A 103 22.52 11.74 -8.22
N SER A 104 23.04 12.22 -7.09
CA SER A 104 23.58 11.37 -6.02
C SER A 104 23.50 12.08 -4.67
N VAL A 105 23.41 11.30 -3.59
CA VAL A 105 23.50 11.77 -2.20
C VAL A 105 24.44 10.86 -1.41
N THR A 106 25.37 11.44 -0.65
CA THR A 106 26.22 10.68 0.28
C THR A 106 25.52 10.56 1.62
N MET A 107 25.32 9.33 2.10
CA MET A 107 24.70 9.05 3.39
C MET A 107 25.45 7.94 4.12
N LYS A 108 25.34 7.93 5.45
CA LYS A 108 25.81 6.81 6.27
C LYS A 108 24.96 5.58 6.01
N THR A 109 25.63 4.44 5.86
CA THR A 109 25.00 3.13 5.76
C THR A 109 25.76 2.11 6.60
N TRP A 110 25.05 1.08 7.05
CA TRP A 110 25.62 -0.08 7.71
C TRP A 110 26.07 -1.09 6.65
N GLU A 111 27.30 -1.57 6.76
CA GLU A 111 27.88 -2.61 5.91
C GLU A 111 28.38 -3.77 6.77
N ASP A 112 28.52 -4.96 6.17
CA ASP A 112 29.16 -6.12 6.77
C ASP A 112 30.56 -6.29 6.15
N ASP A 113 31.57 -6.59 6.96
CA ASP A 113 32.95 -6.81 6.50
C ASP A 113 33.18 -8.17 5.79
N GLY A 114 32.11 -8.94 5.57
CA GLY A 114 32.13 -10.30 5.03
C GLY A 114 32.39 -11.37 6.11
N LYS A 115 32.51 -10.97 7.38
CA LYS A 115 32.73 -11.86 8.53
C LYS A 115 31.62 -11.75 9.58
N GLY A 116 30.54 -11.02 9.30
CA GLY A 116 29.45 -10.81 10.23
C GLY A 116 29.65 -9.59 11.14
N ASN A 117 30.69 -8.77 10.93
CA ASN A 117 30.92 -7.57 11.75
C ASN A 117 30.34 -6.34 11.05
N PRO A 118 29.29 -5.71 11.60
CA PRO A 118 28.72 -4.52 11.02
C PRO A 118 29.60 -3.28 11.30
N TYR A 119 29.70 -2.38 10.34
CA TYR A 119 30.34 -1.07 10.48
C TYR A 119 29.60 0.00 9.69
N GLU A 120 29.76 1.27 10.06
CA GLU A 120 29.18 2.39 9.32
C GLU A 120 30.20 3.00 8.35
N ILE A 121 29.74 3.34 7.16
CA ILE A 121 30.54 4.05 6.15
C ILE A 121 29.66 5.02 5.37
N ASP A 122 30.23 6.15 4.96
CA ASP A 122 29.57 7.08 4.04
C ASP A 122 29.65 6.52 2.61
N GLN A 123 28.50 6.31 1.97
CA GLN A 123 28.40 5.78 0.60
C GLN A 123 27.57 6.72 -0.27
N PRO A 124 27.93 6.87 -1.57
CA PRO A 124 27.07 7.55 -2.52
C PRO A 124 25.89 6.66 -2.90
N PHE A 125 24.69 7.20 -2.80
CA PHE A 125 23.45 6.59 -3.28
C PHE A 125 22.89 7.39 -4.44
N ARG A 126 22.23 6.68 -5.38
CA ARG A 126 21.54 7.33 -6.49
C ARG A 126 20.44 8.23 -5.94
N ALA A 127 20.27 9.41 -6.53
CA ALA A 127 19.14 10.29 -6.29
C ALA A 127 18.33 10.40 -7.58
N TYR A 128 17.02 10.17 -7.48
CA TYR A 128 16.12 10.13 -8.61
C TYR A 128 15.24 11.38 -8.64
N PRO A 129 14.84 11.88 -9.83
CA PRO A 129 13.88 12.98 -9.93
C PRO A 129 12.47 12.60 -9.48
N SER A 130 12.10 11.32 -9.58
CA SER A 130 10.75 10.84 -9.30
C SER A 130 10.72 9.39 -8.80
N ILE A 131 9.55 8.97 -8.30
CA ILE A 131 9.27 7.58 -7.94
C ILE A 131 9.42 6.65 -9.14
N ALA A 132 8.92 7.07 -10.31
CA ALA A 132 8.98 6.25 -11.52
C ALA A 132 10.41 6.00 -11.99
N ASP A 133 11.31 6.97 -11.82
CA ASP A 133 12.74 6.80 -12.16
C ASP A 133 13.40 5.75 -11.27
N SER A 134 13.08 5.75 -9.97
CA SER A 134 13.56 4.77 -9.00
C SER A 134 13.11 3.35 -9.34
N LEU A 135 11.81 3.18 -9.64
CA LEU A 135 11.23 1.88 -10.03
C LEU A 135 11.80 1.37 -11.36
N ASN A 136 11.98 2.27 -12.34
CA ASN A 136 12.58 1.92 -13.64
C ASN A 136 14.05 1.51 -13.50
N ASP A 137 14.82 2.23 -12.67
CA ASP A 137 16.23 1.92 -12.47
C ASP A 137 16.43 0.59 -11.73
N TYR A 138 15.55 0.27 -10.78
CA TYR A 138 15.47 -1.06 -10.20
C TYR A 138 15.14 -2.14 -11.24
N ALA A 139 14.17 -1.90 -12.13
CA ALA A 139 13.85 -2.85 -13.21
C ALA A 139 15.02 -3.00 -14.20
N ASN A 140 15.78 -1.93 -14.45
CA ASN A 140 17.01 -1.97 -15.24
C ASN A 140 18.08 -2.83 -14.55
N LEU A 141 18.28 -2.67 -13.24
CA LEU A 141 19.21 -3.49 -12.46
C LEU A 141 18.87 -4.99 -12.61
N LEU A 142 17.61 -5.37 -12.40
CA LEU A 142 17.14 -6.75 -12.52
C LEU A 142 17.12 -7.30 -13.95
N SER A 143 17.25 -6.43 -14.97
CA SER A 143 17.40 -6.86 -16.36
C SER A 143 18.81 -7.39 -16.67
N SER A 144 19.78 -7.24 -15.76
CA SER A 144 21.09 -7.88 -15.87
C SER A 144 20.98 -9.41 -15.91
N PRO A 145 21.85 -10.13 -16.64
CA PRO A 145 21.91 -11.59 -16.60
C PRO A 145 22.11 -12.15 -15.18
N LEU A 146 22.75 -11.40 -14.29
CA LEU A 146 22.96 -11.79 -12.90
C LEU A 146 21.64 -12.14 -12.19
N TYR A 147 20.57 -11.42 -12.50
CA TYR A 147 19.26 -11.56 -11.88
C TYR A 147 18.26 -12.35 -12.74
N SER A 148 18.72 -13.10 -13.76
CA SER A 148 17.82 -13.83 -14.65
C SER A 148 16.91 -14.81 -13.94
N GLY A 149 17.36 -15.39 -12.81
CA GLY A 149 16.55 -16.28 -11.98
C GLY A 149 15.36 -15.62 -11.29
N ALA A 150 15.32 -14.28 -11.20
CA ALA A 150 14.20 -13.54 -10.62
C ALA A 150 13.12 -13.15 -11.65
N ARG A 151 13.34 -13.42 -12.94
CA ARG A 151 12.42 -13.05 -14.02
C ARG A 151 11.21 -13.94 -14.06
N ARG A 152 10.06 -13.39 -14.46
CA ARG A 152 8.81 -14.15 -14.61
C ARG A 152 8.97 -15.27 -15.62
N SER A 153 9.63 -15.04 -16.74
CA SER A 153 9.85 -16.07 -17.77
C SER A 153 10.64 -17.29 -17.28
N ASN A 154 11.41 -17.15 -16.20
CA ASN A 154 12.31 -18.18 -15.68
C ASN A 154 11.83 -18.79 -14.36
N THR A 155 10.62 -18.45 -13.92
CA THR A 155 10.06 -18.84 -12.62
C THR A 155 8.63 -19.34 -12.79
N LEU A 156 8.15 -20.14 -11.85
CA LEU A 156 6.75 -20.58 -11.82
C LEU A 156 5.92 -19.71 -10.87
N SER A 157 6.57 -18.97 -9.98
CA SER A 157 5.93 -18.19 -8.93
C SER A 157 6.81 -17.04 -8.44
N TYR A 158 6.22 -16.08 -7.71
CA TYR A 158 6.98 -15.03 -7.05
C TYR A 158 7.94 -15.62 -6.00
N GLN A 159 7.61 -16.77 -5.40
CA GLN A 159 8.46 -17.44 -4.41
C GLN A 159 9.76 -17.94 -5.02
N ASP A 160 9.75 -18.39 -6.28
CA ASP A 160 10.98 -18.76 -7.00
C ASP A 160 11.85 -17.51 -7.24
N ALA A 161 11.20 -16.40 -7.60
CA ALA A 161 11.90 -15.14 -7.82
C ALA A 161 12.54 -14.61 -6.53
N THR A 162 11.82 -14.61 -5.40
CA THR A 162 12.39 -14.18 -4.10
C THR A 162 13.48 -15.13 -3.61
N ALA A 163 13.36 -16.44 -3.87
CA ALA A 163 14.43 -17.40 -3.62
C ALA A 163 15.69 -17.09 -4.44
N ALA A 164 15.54 -16.80 -5.75
CA ALA A 164 16.66 -16.42 -6.61
C ALA A 164 17.36 -15.11 -6.20
N LEU A 165 16.63 -14.19 -5.55
CA LEU A 165 17.19 -12.94 -5.01
C LEU A 165 17.94 -13.14 -3.69
N THR A 166 17.71 -14.25 -2.97
CA THR A 166 18.30 -14.49 -1.65
C THR A 166 19.79 -14.81 -1.77
N GLY A 167 20.62 -14.10 -1.00
CA GLY A 167 22.08 -14.20 -1.10
C GLY A 167 22.68 -13.51 -2.33
N LEU A 168 21.85 -12.97 -3.23
CA LEU A 168 22.28 -12.30 -4.46
C LEU A 168 22.01 -10.80 -4.41
N TYR A 169 20.78 -10.41 -4.07
CA TYR A 169 20.41 -9.01 -3.90
C TYR A 169 20.84 -8.50 -2.53
N ALA A 170 20.66 -9.33 -1.50
CA ALA A 170 21.07 -9.07 -0.13
C ALA A 170 21.83 -10.28 0.42
N THR A 171 22.78 -10.03 1.33
CA THR A 171 23.53 -11.09 2.04
C THR A 171 22.67 -11.84 3.08
N ASP A 172 21.49 -11.32 3.39
CA ASP A 172 20.52 -11.92 4.31
C ASP A 172 20.01 -13.27 3.78
N THR A 173 20.26 -14.34 4.53
CA THR A 173 19.83 -15.70 4.20
C THR A 173 18.33 -15.92 4.38
N SER A 174 17.63 -15.01 5.06
CA SER A 174 16.18 -15.03 5.28
C SER A 174 15.42 -14.09 4.34
N TYR A 175 16.09 -13.52 3.34
CA TYR A 175 15.55 -12.47 2.48
C TYR A 175 14.25 -12.89 1.78
N ASN A 176 14.21 -14.06 1.15
CA ASN A 176 12.98 -14.59 0.54
C ASN A 176 11.81 -14.69 1.53
N ALA A 177 12.05 -15.16 2.76
CA ALA A 177 11.02 -15.32 3.76
C ALA A 177 10.41 -13.96 4.15
N LYS A 178 11.23 -12.92 4.28
CA LYS A 178 10.78 -11.55 4.52
C LYS A 178 9.93 -11.02 3.37
N LEU A 179 10.41 -11.15 2.12
CA LEU A 179 9.65 -10.72 0.94
C LEU A 179 8.34 -11.48 0.81
N ASN A 180 8.36 -12.80 0.97
CA ASN A 180 7.15 -13.63 0.89
C ASN A 180 6.13 -13.25 1.96
N SER A 181 6.58 -12.94 3.18
CA SER A 181 5.73 -12.45 4.26
C SER A 181 5.07 -11.11 3.92
N ILE A 182 5.83 -10.16 3.37
CA ILE A 182 5.30 -8.86 2.93
C ILE A 182 4.26 -9.05 1.80
N ILE A 183 4.60 -9.86 0.79
CA ILE A 183 3.72 -10.15 -0.35
C ILE A 183 2.40 -10.75 0.13
N GLN A 184 2.43 -11.70 1.06
CA GLN A 184 1.23 -12.34 1.61
C GLN A 184 0.42 -11.39 2.49
N THR A 185 1.09 -10.65 3.37
CA THR A 185 0.45 -9.72 4.33
C THR A 185 -0.37 -8.65 3.61
N TYR A 186 0.15 -8.14 2.49
CA TYR A 186 -0.48 -7.05 1.73
C TYR A 186 -1.15 -7.49 0.43
N GLY A 187 -1.24 -8.80 0.16
CA GLY A 187 -1.91 -9.33 -1.04
C GLY A 187 -1.30 -8.83 -2.35
N LEU A 188 0.03 -8.66 -2.41
CA LEU A 188 0.68 -7.92 -3.51
C LEU A 188 0.62 -8.63 -4.87
N THR A 189 0.30 -9.92 -4.91
CA THR A 189 0.11 -10.65 -6.17
C THR A 189 -1.05 -10.13 -7.01
N ALA A 190 -1.98 -9.37 -6.40
CA ALA A 190 -3.02 -8.65 -7.12
C ALA A 190 -2.45 -7.66 -8.18
N TYR A 191 -1.20 -7.22 -8.01
CA TYR A 191 -0.53 -6.30 -8.93
C TYR A 191 0.29 -7.00 -10.04
N ASP A 192 0.41 -8.33 -10.02
CA ASP A 192 1.18 -9.09 -11.03
C ASP A 192 0.40 -9.33 -12.34
N VAL A 193 -0.91 -9.09 -12.31
CA VAL A 193 -1.82 -9.20 -13.45
C VAL A 193 -2.15 -7.82 -13.98
N VAL A 194 -1.79 -7.55 -15.24
CA VAL A 194 -2.25 -6.34 -15.93
C VAL A 194 -3.68 -6.60 -16.40
N ALA A 195 -4.65 -5.82 -15.95
CA ALA A 195 -5.99 -5.84 -16.53
C ALA A 195 -5.85 -5.56 -18.04
N GLN A 196 -6.26 -6.52 -18.88
CA GLN A 196 -6.38 -6.28 -20.31
C GLN A 196 -7.38 -5.14 -20.49
N ALA A 197 -6.95 -4.02 -21.10
CA ALA A 197 -7.85 -2.95 -21.49
C ALA A 197 -8.98 -3.56 -22.35
N PRO A 198 -10.27 -3.32 -22.03
CA PRO A 198 -11.36 -3.80 -22.86
C PRO A 198 -11.26 -3.14 -24.24
N SER A 199 -11.25 -3.98 -25.27
CA SER A 199 -11.34 -3.58 -26.68
C SER A 199 -12.58 -2.70 -26.89
N SER A 200 -12.36 -1.40 -27.02
CA SER A 200 -13.44 -0.42 -27.11
C SER A 200 -14.02 -0.39 -28.53
N GLN A 201 -15.08 -1.17 -28.73
CA GLN A 201 -16.13 -0.88 -29.70
C GLN A 201 -17.44 -0.68 -28.93
N ALA A 202 -17.67 0.54 -28.44
CA ALA A 202 -18.97 1.18 -28.24
C ALA A 202 -18.80 2.53 -27.52
N THR A 203 -19.27 3.62 -28.14
CA THR A 203 -19.83 4.77 -27.42
C THR A 203 -21.18 4.31 -26.83
N PRO A 204 -21.62 4.74 -25.62
CA PRO A 204 -22.04 6.13 -25.40
C PRO A 204 -22.06 6.67 -23.93
N THR A 205 -22.36 7.98 -23.83
CA THR A 205 -23.01 8.72 -22.72
C THR A 205 -22.31 8.88 -21.36
N ALA A 206 -22.09 10.15 -21.00
CA ALA A 206 -21.58 10.63 -19.73
C ALA A 206 -22.56 10.39 -18.56
N THR A 207 -22.21 9.46 -17.70
CA THR A 207 -22.55 9.48 -16.26
C THR A 207 -21.24 9.32 -15.52
N VAL A 208 -20.85 10.32 -14.73
CA VAL A 208 -19.64 10.25 -13.88
C VAL A 208 -19.92 9.21 -12.80
N ASP A 209 -19.45 7.98 -13.02
CA ASP A 209 -19.35 6.94 -12.01
C ASP A 209 -18.13 7.25 -11.13
N THR A 210 -18.38 7.57 -9.87
CA THR A 210 -17.34 7.88 -8.88
C THR A 210 -16.48 6.67 -8.48
N ASN A 211 -16.76 5.48 -9.02
CA ASN A 211 -15.95 4.28 -8.81
C ASN A 211 -14.80 4.11 -9.83
N ASN A 212 -14.60 5.04 -10.76
CA ASN A 212 -13.63 4.90 -11.85
C ASN A 212 -12.53 5.99 -11.87
N LEU A 213 -12.14 6.47 -10.69
CA LEU A 213 -11.02 7.40 -10.56
C LEU A 213 -9.69 6.66 -10.73
N VAL A 214 -8.87 7.12 -11.67
CA VAL A 214 -7.54 6.62 -11.97
C VAL A 214 -6.50 7.69 -11.65
N TRP A 215 -5.30 7.27 -11.22
CA TRP A 215 -4.23 8.21 -10.95
C TRP A 215 -3.74 8.88 -12.24
N ASN A 216 -3.77 10.21 -12.28
CA ASN A 216 -3.31 10.99 -13.41
C ASN A 216 -1.97 11.65 -13.12
N HIS A 217 -0.91 11.05 -13.66
CA HIS A 217 0.46 11.51 -13.44
C HIS A 217 0.76 12.89 -14.06
N PHE A 218 -0.02 13.36 -15.05
CA PHE A 218 0.15 14.70 -15.60
C PHE A 218 -0.39 15.80 -14.69
N ARG A 219 -1.35 15.45 -13.82
CA ARG A 219 -2.03 16.39 -12.92
C ARG A 219 -1.69 16.21 -11.45
N GLY A 220 -1.01 15.13 -11.10
CA GLY A 220 -0.66 14.81 -9.71
C GLY A 220 -1.89 14.58 -8.82
N SER A 221 -2.99 14.09 -9.40
CA SER A 221 -4.24 13.85 -8.70
C SER A 221 -5.03 12.71 -9.36
N TYR A 222 -5.99 12.13 -8.63
CA TYR A 222 -6.93 11.18 -9.20
C TYR A 222 -7.94 11.90 -10.10
N THR A 223 -8.11 11.41 -11.32
CA THR A 223 -9.10 11.91 -12.28
C THR A 223 -9.91 10.76 -12.86
N ASP A 224 -11.00 11.03 -13.55
CA ASP A 224 -11.64 9.99 -14.36
C ASP A 224 -10.69 9.50 -15.49
N SER A 225 -10.96 8.30 -15.99
CA SER A 225 -10.17 7.64 -17.02
C SER A 225 -10.11 8.40 -18.35
N GLU A 226 -11.15 9.15 -18.68
CA GLU A 226 -11.19 9.96 -19.89
C GLU A 226 -10.26 11.17 -19.77
N THR A 227 -10.22 11.81 -18.59
CA THR A 227 -9.27 12.89 -18.31
C THR A 227 -7.82 12.44 -18.44
N LEU A 228 -7.46 11.25 -17.94
CA LEU A 228 -6.13 10.68 -18.13
C LEU A 228 -5.84 10.43 -19.62
N ARG A 229 -6.80 9.86 -20.36
CA ARG A 229 -6.65 9.58 -21.80
C ARG A 229 -6.42 10.86 -22.62
N ILE A 230 -7.11 11.94 -22.28
CA ILE A 230 -6.94 13.25 -22.90
C ILE A 230 -5.53 13.77 -22.64
N ASP A 231 -5.06 13.75 -21.39
CA ASP A 231 -3.74 14.25 -21.05
C ASP A 231 -2.61 13.42 -21.70
N GLN A 232 -2.78 12.11 -21.82
CA GLN A 232 -1.88 11.22 -22.58
C GLN A 232 -1.81 11.62 -24.07
N ALA A 233 -2.97 11.91 -24.70
CA ALA A 233 -3.01 12.34 -26.09
C ALA A 233 -2.36 13.73 -26.29
N TRP A 234 -2.54 14.66 -25.35
CA TRP A 234 -1.87 15.96 -25.36
C TRP A 234 -0.35 15.83 -25.21
N ALA A 235 0.13 14.92 -24.35
CA ALA A 235 1.55 14.65 -24.18
C ALA A 235 2.16 14.09 -25.47
N ALA A 236 1.50 13.12 -26.13
CA ALA A 236 1.98 12.53 -27.38
C ALA A 236 2.09 13.57 -28.53
N LEU A 237 1.20 14.57 -28.56
CA LEU A 237 1.25 15.65 -29.56
C LEU A 237 2.37 16.67 -29.32
N LYS A 238 2.85 16.81 -28.08
CA LYS A 238 3.96 17.73 -27.72
C LYS A 238 5.33 17.20 -28.12
N TYR A 239 5.50 15.88 -28.28
CA TYR A 239 6.78 15.24 -28.60
C TYR A 239 6.95 14.85 -30.08
N ASN A 240 5.94 15.08 -30.93
CA ASN A 240 6.00 14.83 -32.38
C ASN A 240 6.17 16.14 -33.19
N ARG A 241 6.96 17.10 -32.70
CA ARG A 241 7.40 18.29 -33.45
C ARG A 241 8.90 18.49 -33.34
#